data_AF-A0A959FUT2-F1
#
_entry.id   AF-A0A959FUT2-F1
#
_cell.length_a   1.000
_cell.length_b   1.000
_cell.length_c   1.000
_cell.angle_alpha   90.00
_cell.angle_beta   90.00
_cell.angle_gamma   90.00
#
_symmetry.space_group_name_H-M   'P 1'
#
loop_
_entity.id
_entity.type
_entity.pdbx_description
1 polymer ?
#
loop_
_entity_poly.entity_id
_entity_poly.type
_entity_poly.pdbx_seq_one_letter_code
_entity_poly.pdbx_strand_id
1 'polypeptide(L)'
;MTFLKSLPSAPQRALASFFLIAGFLLLAHTGTQAQMAWVQFTGSIPSTAVVGGTENGQNLYIGRATHSNGTVHPGKVFRSGYDYICNYGYGGKEVVAKSFEILVQTNSGVRLKWEPVSGSIPADAVTAGTENGQYFYVGRASHSNGTVHPGKIFAVDGQYICNYGYGGKEVTSKSGFQVLVAKSPAGTRKKMITGTYRIQVKANGRYWHEDGGGDKLVSTRYQPTDDFTRFTFEPQEDGSYRIKVVADSRYLHHDGLGDKLLSTRYQPNDDYTRLYLEP
;
A
#
# COMPACT_ATOMS: atom_id res chain seq x y z
N MET A 1 83.07 10.39 -38.85
CA MET A 1 83.48 10.50 -37.43
C MET A 1 82.38 11.31 -36.76
N THR A 2 81.55 10.79 -35.85
CA THR A 2 81.88 9.98 -34.67
C THR A 2 80.59 9.25 -34.21
N PHE A 3 80.73 8.03 -33.73
CA PHE A 3 79.70 7.25 -33.02
C PHE A 3 79.23 7.95 -31.73
N LEU A 4 78.02 7.63 -31.26
CA LEU A 4 77.58 7.42 -29.85
C LEU A 4 76.05 7.60 -29.81
N LYS A 5 75.24 6.56 -29.70
CA LYS A 5 74.92 5.66 -28.56
C LYS A 5 73.45 5.89 -28.15
N SER A 6 72.75 4.77 -28.02
CA SER A 6 71.32 4.59 -27.76
C SER A 6 70.79 5.29 -26.50
N LEU A 7 69.53 5.75 -26.60
CA LEU A 7 68.73 6.31 -25.52
C LEU A 7 68.50 5.29 -24.38
N PRO A 8 68.55 5.69 -23.10
CA PRO A 8 67.97 4.90 -22.02
C PRO A 8 66.47 5.18 -21.87
N SER A 9 65.72 4.10 -21.63
CA SER A 9 64.28 4.05 -21.40
C SER A 9 63.83 4.80 -20.15
N ALA A 10 62.70 5.52 -20.23
CA ALA A 10 62.03 6.13 -19.10
C ALA A 10 61.46 5.08 -18.13
N PRO A 11 61.50 5.28 -16.80
CA PRO A 11 60.84 4.39 -15.85
C PRO A 11 59.33 4.63 -15.86
N GLN A 12 58.55 3.56 -16.00
CA GLN A 12 57.10 3.54 -15.85
C GLN A 12 56.72 4.00 -14.43
N ARG A 13 56.00 5.11 -14.32
CA ARG A 13 55.28 5.46 -13.09
C ARG A 13 53.97 4.67 -13.07
N ALA A 14 53.86 3.74 -12.14
CA ALA A 14 52.63 3.02 -11.83
C ALA A 14 51.52 4.03 -11.46
N LEU A 15 50.40 3.96 -12.17
CA LEU A 15 49.18 4.65 -11.80
C LEU A 15 48.56 3.89 -10.61
N ALA A 16 48.58 4.50 -9.43
CA ALA A 16 47.75 4.05 -8.32
C ALA A 16 46.29 4.43 -8.66
N SER A 17 45.53 3.45 -9.14
CA SER A 17 44.09 3.57 -9.32
C SER A 17 43.42 3.78 -7.96
N PHE A 18 43.01 5.01 -7.66
CA PHE A 18 42.07 5.29 -6.58
C PHE A 18 40.70 4.71 -6.98
N PHE A 19 40.38 3.52 -6.47
CA PHE A 19 38.99 3.06 -6.43
C PHE A 19 38.26 3.94 -5.42
N LEU A 20 37.48 4.90 -5.91
CA LEU A 20 36.38 5.48 -5.15
C LEU A 20 35.38 4.35 -4.88
N ILE A 21 35.51 3.71 -3.73
CA ILE A 21 34.44 2.89 -3.16
C ILE A 21 33.35 3.91 -2.81
N ALA A 22 32.39 4.08 -3.73
CA ALA A 22 31.12 4.70 -3.41
C ALA A 22 30.43 3.79 -2.39
N GLY A 23 30.69 4.05 -1.11
CA GLY A 23 29.96 3.44 -0.01
C GLY A 23 28.52 3.88 -0.13
N PHE A 24 27.69 3.03 -0.75
CA PHE A 24 26.24 3.13 -0.60
C PHE A 24 25.96 2.85 0.87
N LEU A 25 25.88 3.93 1.66
CA LEU A 25 25.29 3.88 2.98
C LEU A 25 23.82 3.54 2.76
N LEU A 26 23.50 2.24 2.82
CA LEU A 26 22.13 1.78 2.96
C LEU A 26 21.68 2.31 4.33
N LEU A 27 21.04 3.48 4.34
CA LEU A 27 20.19 3.88 5.44
C LEU A 27 19.10 2.80 5.51
N ALA A 28 19.33 1.81 6.36
CA ALA A 28 18.29 0.91 6.83
C ALA A 28 17.23 1.82 7.46
N HIS A 29 16.23 2.17 6.65
CA HIS A 29 15.03 2.77 7.16
C HIS A 29 14.44 1.68 8.05
N THR A 30 14.56 1.85 9.37
CA THR A 30 13.68 1.18 10.32
C THR A 30 12.30 1.82 10.18
N GLY A 31 11.73 1.76 8.98
CA GLY A 31 10.30 1.87 8.80
C GLY A 31 9.70 0.64 9.44
N THR A 32 8.58 0.81 10.13
CA THR A 32 7.71 -0.30 10.53
C THR A 32 7.58 -1.25 9.35
N GLN A 33 8.23 -2.41 9.44
CA GLN A 33 8.25 -3.39 8.37
C GLN A 33 6.79 -3.78 8.12
N ALA A 34 6.30 -3.49 6.91
CA ALA A 34 4.94 -3.86 6.52
C ALA A 34 4.73 -5.33 6.89
N GLN A 35 3.72 -5.61 7.72
CA GLN A 35 3.53 -6.91 8.39
C GLN A 35 3.07 -8.02 7.41
N MET A 36 2.79 -7.62 6.17
CA MET A 36 2.66 -8.41 4.95
C MET A 36 3.34 -7.66 3.81
N ALA A 37 3.80 -8.38 2.77
CA ALA A 37 4.46 -7.78 1.62
C ALA A 37 4.10 -8.52 0.33
N TRP A 38 4.12 -7.78 -0.77
CA TRP A 38 4.17 -8.35 -2.11
C TRP A 38 5.63 -8.46 -2.52
N VAL A 39 6.09 -9.69 -2.77
CA VAL A 39 7.49 -9.96 -3.14
C VAL A 39 7.56 -10.49 -4.55
N GLN A 40 8.46 -9.96 -5.37
CA GLN A 40 8.70 -10.47 -6.72
C GLN A 40 9.10 -11.94 -6.65
N PHE A 41 8.50 -12.77 -7.51
CA PHE A 41 8.87 -14.17 -7.62
C PHE A 41 10.23 -14.31 -8.30
N THR A 42 11.13 -15.08 -7.69
CA THR A 42 12.52 -15.27 -8.16
C THR A 42 12.86 -16.75 -8.42
N GLY A 43 11.85 -17.60 -8.61
CA GLY A 43 12.02 -19.03 -8.91
C GLY A 43 11.69 -20.00 -7.78
N SER A 44 11.34 -19.50 -6.58
CA SER A 44 10.87 -20.33 -5.47
C SER A 44 9.73 -19.67 -4.71
N ILE A 45 8.82 -20.48 -4.17
CA ILE A 45 7.73 -19.99 -3.31
C ILE A 45 8.29 -19.76 -1.91
N PRO A 46 8.20 -18.53 -1.36
CA PRO A 46 8.63 -18.26 0.02
C PRO A 46 7.85 -19.12 1.01
N SER A 47 8.51 -19.56 2.10
CA SER A 47 7.86 -20.38 3.14
C SER A 47 6.71 -19.67 3.86
N THR A 48 6.66 -18.34 3.79
CA THR A 48 5.60 -17.49 4.35
C THR A 48 4.57 -17.04 3.32
N ALA A 49 4.57 -17.64 2.13
CA ALA A 49 3.58 -17.36 1.09
C ALA A 49 2.17 -17.72 1.57
N VAL A 50 1.23 -16.85 1.26
CA VAL A 50 -0.17 -17.00 1.70
C VAL A 50 -0.91 -17.94 0.76
N VAL A 51 -1.50 -18.99 1.31
CA VAL A 51 -2.37 -19.91 0.57
C VAL A 51 -3.76 -19.29 0.43
N GLY A 52 -4.18 -19.07 -0.81
CA GLY A 52 -5.46 -18.50 -1.19
C GLY A 52 -6.58 -19.53 -1.35
N GLY A 53 -6.20 -20.77 -1.67
CA GLY A 53 -7.13 -21.86 -1.86
C GLY A 53 -6.41 -23.14 -2.27
N THR A 54 -7.18 -24.08 -2.79
CA THR A 54 -6.69 -25.42 -3.14
C THR A 54 -7.43 -25.97 -4.34
N GLU A 55 -6.70 -26.60 -5.25
CA GLU A 55 -7.21 -27.28 -6.43
C GLU A 55 -6.46 -28.61 -6.59
N ASN A 56 -7.20 -29.73 -6.67
CA ASN A 56 -6.63 -31.08 -6.86
C ASN A 56 -5.51 -31.44 -5.86
N GLY A 57 -5.67 -31.05 -4.58
CA GLY A 57 -4.67 -31.30 -3.53
C GLY A 57 -3.43 -30.41 -3.59
N GLN A 58 -3.36 -29.47 -4.53
CA GLN A 58 -2.29 -28.47 -4.61
C GLN A 58 -2.72 -27.15 -3.98
N ASN A 59 -1.79 -26.50 -3.28
CA ASN A 59 -1.97 -25.14 -2.79
C ASN A 59 -1.98 -24.16 -3.95
N LEU A 60 -2.96 -23.26 -3.94
CA LEU A 60 -3.00 -22.07 -4.77
C LEU A 60 -2.55 -20.89 -3.92
N TYR A 61 -1.36 -20.36 -4.18
CA TYR A 61 -0.84 -19.19 -3.49
C TYR A 61 -1.45 -17.90 -4.06
N ILE A 62 -1.45 -16.85 -3.27
CA ILE A 62 -1.96 -15.54 -3.69
C ILE A 62 -0.84 -14.81 -4.42
N GLY A 63 -1.08 -14.49 -5.69
CA GLY A 63 -0.18 -13.65 -6.48
C GLY A 63 -0.91 -12.47 -7.11
N ARG A 64 -0.13 -11.55 -7.66
CA ARG A 64 -0.63 -10.49 -8.53
C ARG A 64 0.34 -10.23 -9.67
N ALA A 65 -0.18 -9.80 -10.80
CA ALA A 65 0.62 -9.49 -11.98
C ALA A 65 0.14 -8.20 -12.64
N THR A 66 1.07 -7.49 -13.29
CA THR A 66 0.77 -6.33 -14.11
C THR A 66 0.28 -6.78 -15.47
N HIS A 67 -0.92 -6.37 -15.87
CA HIS A 67 -1.45 -6.57 -17.20
C HIS A 67 -0.83 -5.61 -18.22
N SER A 68 -1.00 -5.88 -19.51
CA SER A 68 -0.38 -5.10 -20.59
C SER A 68 -0.77 -3.62 -20.60
N ASN A 69 -1.92 -3.27 -20.02
CA ASN A 69 -2.37 -1.88 -19.85
C ASN A 69 -1.81 -1.19 -18.59
N GLY A 70 -0.90 -1.85 -17.84
CA GLY A 70 -0.28 -1.31 -16.62
C GLY A 70 -1.07 -1.53 -15.33
N THR A 71 -2.30 -2.05 -15.40
CA THR A 71 -3.10 -2.35 -14.20
C THR A 71 -2.61 -3.62 -13.51
N VAL A 72 -2.76 -3.70 -12.19
CA VAL A 72 -2.32 -4.86 -11.39
C VAL A 72 -3.52 -5.68 -10.98
N HIS A 73 -3.49 -6.99 -11.22
CA HIS A 73 -4.60 -7.90 -10.96
C HIS A 73 -4.16 -9.07 -10.07
N PRO A 74 -4.88 -9.37 -8.98
CA PRO A 74 -4.60 -10.55 -8.17
C PRO A 74 -5.15 -11.82 -8.81
N GLY A 75 -4.55 -12.95 -8.42
CA GLY A 75 -4.91 -14.26 -8.92
C GLY A 75 -4.26 -15.39 -8.14
N LYS A 76 -4.14 -16.54 -8.80
CA LYS A 76 -3.62 -17.79 -8.22
C LYS A 76 -2.23 -18.12 -8.76
N VAL A 77 -1.31 -18.45 -7.87
CA VAL A 77 0.03 -18.96 -8.19
C VAL A 77 0.09 -20.43 -7.85
N PHE A 78 0.54 -21.23 -8.81
CA PHE A 78 0.66 -22.68 -8.67
C PHE A 78 1.74 -23.22 -9.59
N ARG A 79 2.17 -24.45 -9.34
CA ARG A 79 3.19 -25.10 -10.14
C ARG A 79 2.59 -25.62 -11.44
N SER A 80 3.18 -25.26 -12.56
CA SER A 80 2.81 -25.73 -13.89
C SER A 80 4.05 -26.31 -14.57
N GLY A 81 4.13 -27.64 -14.64
CA GLY A 81 5.34 -28.34 -15.06
C GLY A 81 6.51 -28.11 -14.09
N TYR A 82 7.63 -27.62 -14.62
CA TYR A 82 8.85 -27.38 -13.84
C TYR A 82 8.91 -26.01 -13.15
N ASP A 83 7.97 -25.10 -13.43
CA ASP A 83 8.00 -23.71 -12.96
C ASP A 83 6.68 -23.30 -12.28
N TYR A 84 6.64 -22.10 -11.72
CA TYR A 84 5.43 -21.47 -11.19
C TYR A 84 4.94 -20.36 -12.10
N ILE A 85 3.62 -20.24 -12.21
CA ILE A 85 2.94 -19.19 -12.97
C ILE A 85 1.90 -18.52 -12.10
N CYS A 86 1.54 -17.27 -12.44
CA CYS A 86 0.40 -16.59 -11.86
C CYS A 86 -0.72 -16.49 -12.91
N ASN A 87 -1.89 -17.07 -12.60
CA ASN A 87 -3.10 -16.90 -13.39
C ASN A 87 -4.02 -15.87 -12.75
N TYR A 88 -4.49 -14.89 -13.51
CA TYR A 88 -5.42 -13.86 -13.03
C TYR A 88 -6.55 -13.61 -14.04
N GLY A 89 -7.68 -13.10 -13.55
CA GLY A 89 -8.83 -12.77 -14.40
C GLY A 89 -8.69 -11.39 -15.05
N TYR A 90 -8.90 -11.29 -16.36
CA TYR A 90 -9.01 -10.01 -17.07
C TYR A 90 -9.89 -10.14 -18.31
N GLY A 91 -10.88 -9.26 -18.45
CA GLY A 91 -11.72 -9.19 -19.65
C GLY A 91 -12.45 -10.50 -19.99
N GLY A 92 -12.89 -11.26 -18.99
CA GLY A 92 -13.57 -12.55 -19.18
C GLY A 92 -12.63 -13.75 -19.37
N LYS A 93 -11.30 -13.54 -19.39
CA LYS A 93 -10.30 -14.58 -19.62
C LYS A 93 -9.41 -14.79 -18.41
N GLU A 94 -8.90 -16.02 -18.27
CA GLU A 94 -7.78 -16.31 -17.38
C GLU A 94 -6.46 -16.05 -18.12
N VAL A 95 -5.69 -15.07 -17.66
CA VAL A 95 -4.42 -14.65 -18.24
C VAL A 95 -3.27 -15.25 -17.44
N VAL A 96 -2.26 -15.76 -18.16
CA VAL A 96 -1.05 -16.36 -17.57
C VAL A 96 0.06 -15.31 -17.52
N ALA A 97 0.65 -15.11 -16.35
CA ALA A 97 1.84 -14.27 -16.14
C ALA A 97 3.03 -15.10 -15.62
N LYS A 98 4.21 -14.85 -16.20
CA LYS A 98 5.50 -15.41 -15.75
C LYS A 98 6.29 -14.45 -14.85
N SER A 99 5.97 -13.16 -14.89
CA SER A 99 6.48 -12.16 -13.95
C SER A 99 5.35 -11.73 -13.05
N PHE A 100 5.50 -11.95 -11.75
CA PHE A 100 4.44 -11.71 -10.77
C PHE A 100 5.03 -11.54 -9.36
N GLU A 101 4.20 -11.00 -8.48
CA GLU A 101 4.48 -10.90 -7.05
C GLU A 101 3.66 -11.93 -6.29
N ILE A 102 4.23 -12.44 -5.20
CA ILE A 102 3.58 -13.34 -4.25
C ILE A 102 3.27 -12.55 -2.98
N LEU A 103 2.08 -12.73 -2.43
CA LEU A 103 1.75 -12.22 -1.11
C LEU A 103 2.42 -13.10 -0.05
N VAL A 104 3.25 -12.48 0.79
CA VAL A 104 3.91 -13.13 1.92
C VAL A 104 3.54 -12.46 3.23
N GLN A 105 3.50 -13.27 4.29
CA GLN A 105 3.41 -12.78 5.65
C GLN A 105 4.82 -12.61 6.24
N THR A 106 5.24 -11.38 6.49
CA THR A 106 6.62 -11.06 6.90
C THR A 106 6.79 -11.05 8.42
N ASN A 107 5.72 -10.83 9.18
CA ASN A 107 5.73 -10.74 10.64
C ASN A 107 4.57 -11.51 11.30
N SER A 108 4.79 -12.00 12.52
CA SER A 108 3.82 -12.79 13.30
C SER A 108 2.69 -11.97 13.96
N GLY A 109 2.78 -10.64 13.93
CA GLY A 109 1.79 -9.73 14.55
C GLY A 109 0.46 -9.70 13.81
N VAL A 110 0.47 -9.42 12.50
CA VAL A 110 -0.77 -9.45 11.70
C VAL A 110 -1.17 -10.89 11.43
N ARG A 111 -2.45 -11.17 11.65
CA ARG A 111 -3.08 -12.43 11.27
C ARG A 111 -3.92 -12.19 10.04
N LEU A 112 -3.50 -12.80 8.95
CA LEU A 112 -4.33 -12.89 7.75
C LEU A 112 -5.50 -13.84 8.03
N LYS A 113 -6.71 -13.38 7.74
CA LYS A 113 -7.94 -14.14 7.94
C LYS A 113 -8.84 -13.97 6.74
N TRP A 114 -9.58 -15.02 6.41
CA TRP A 114 -10.66 -14.97 5.43
C TRP A 114 -11.97 -14.61 6.13
N GLU A 115 -12.62 -13.55 5.66
CA GLU A 115 -13.93 -13.13 6.17
C GLU A 115 -14.98 -13.16 5.06
N PRO A 116 -16.22 -13.58 5.34
CA PRO A 116 -17.29 -13.52 4.36
C PRO A 116 -17.59 -12.05 4.00
N VAL A 117 -17.91 -11.79 2.74
CA VAL A 117 -18.36 -10.47 2.31
C VAL A 117 -19.88 -10.42 2.32
N SER A 118 -20.45 -9.48 3.07
CA SER A 118 -21.89 -9.25 3.16
C SER A 118 -22.21 -7.76 2.95
N GLY A 119 -22.24 -7.32 1.70
CA GLY A 119 -22.62 -5.96 1.31
C GLY A 119 -21.53 -4.89 1.48
N SER A 120 -20.49 -5.13 2.28
CA SER A 120 -19.37 -4.19 2.48
C SER A 120 -18.01 -4.91 2.55
N ILE A 121 -16.95 -4.15 2.24
CA ILE A 121 -15.56 -4.60 2.38
C ILE A 121 -14.99 -4.02 3.68
N PRO A 122 -14.40 -4.84 4.57
CA PRO A 122 -13.75 -4.36 5.79
C PRO A 122 -12.62 -3.37 5.49
N ALA A 123 -12.44 -2.38 6.36
CA ALA A 123 -11.38 -1.37 6.21
C ALA A 123 -9.96 -1.95 6.24
N ASP A 124 -9.79 -3.15 6.80
CA ASP A 124 -8.53 -3.89 6.86
C ASP A 124 -8.41 -4.99 5.78
N ALA A 125 -9.23 -4.92 4.74
CA ALA A 125 -9.13 -5.78 3.57
C ALA A 125 -7.80 -5.55 2.83
N VAL A 126 -7.20 -6.65 2.38
CA VAL A 126 -5.94 -6.62 1.66
C VAL A 126 -6.17 -6.12 0.23
N THR A 127 -5.64 -4.95 -0.09
CA THR A 127 -5.61 -4.42 -1.46
C THR A 127 -4.53 -5.11 -2.29
N ALA A 128 -4.85 -5.35 -3.56
CA ALA A 128 -4.04 -6.17 -4.47
C ALA A 128 -3.85 -5.57 -5.85
N GLY A 129 -4.48 -4.42 -6.11
CA GLY A 129 -4.42 -3.73 -7.39
C GLY A 129 -5.41 -2.58 -7.44
N THR A 130 -5.38 -1.85 -8.55
CA THR A 130 -6.36 -0.80 -8.86
C THR A 130 -6.52 -0.70 -10.36
N GLU A 131 -7.73 -0.36 -10.79
CA GLU A 131 -8.07 -0.03 -12.17
C GLU A 131 -9.04 1.13 -12.17
N ASN A 132 -8.70 2.22 -12.87
CA ASN A 132 -9.54 3.43 -12.99
C ASN A 132 -10.02 4.00 -11.62
N GLY A 133 -9.17 3.94 -10.60
CA GLY A 133 -9.48 4.43 -9.25
C GLY A 133 -10.28 3.45 -8.38
N GLN A 134 -10.71 2.32 -8.94
CA GLN A 134 -11.37 1.26 -8.17
C GLN A 134 -10.34 0.27 -7.64
N TYR A 135 -10.34 0.07 -6.32
CA TYR A 135 -9.50 -0.93 -5.68
C TYR A 135 -9.93 -2.36 -6.01
N PHE A 136 -8.93 -3.22 -6.19
CA PHE A 136 -9.10 -4.66 -6.18
C PHE A 136 -8.61 -5.21 -4.85
N TYR A 137 -9.45 -6.02 -4.21
CA TYR A 137 -9.12 -6.71 -2.98
C TYR A 137 -8.79 -8.17 -3.25
N VAL A 138 -7.96 -8.76 -2.40
CA VAL A 138 -7.70 -10.21 -2.43
C VAL A 138 -8.97 -10.94 -1.99
N GLY A 139 -9.59 -11.65 -2.92
CA GLY A 139 -10.75 -12.49 -2.68
C GLY A 139 -10.46 -13.97 -2.87
N ARG A 140 -11.39 -14.81 -2.43
CA ARG A 140 -11.50 -16.20 -2.86
C ARG A 140 -12.94 -16.65 -2.94
N ALA A 141 -13.22 -17.59 -3.83
CA ALA A 141 -14.54 -18.20 -3.96
C ALA A 141 -14.42 -19.71 -4.20
N SER A 142 -15.43 -20.46 -3.78
CA SER A 142 -15.57 -21.87 -4.13
C SER A 142 -16.03 -22.02 -5.58
N HIS A 143 -15.46 -22.99 -6.29
CA HIS A 143 -15.93 -23.43 -7.59
C HIS A 143 -16.92 -24.61 -7.44
N SER A 144 -17.68 -24.90 -8.48
CA SER A 144 -18.76 -25.93 -8.45
C SER A 144 -18.26 -27.35 -8.14
N ASN A 145 -16.98 -27.64 -8.39
CA ASN A 145 -16.32 -28.91 -8.06
C ASN A 145 -15.74 -28.96 -6.63
N GLY A 146 -16.00 -27.95 -5.79
CA GLY A 146 -15.54 -27.90 -4.39
C GLY A 146 -14.13 -27.34 -4.19
N THR A 147 -13.42 -26.99 -5.26
CA THR A 147 -12.12 -26.29 -5.17
C THR A 147 -12.32 -24.84 -4.75
N VAL A 148 -11.27 -24.21 -4.22
CA VAL A 148 -11.31 -22.81 -3.77
C VAL A 148 -10.23 -22.03 -4.50
N HIS A 149 -10.62 -20.92 -5.12
CA HIS A 149 -9.74 -20.14 -6.00
C HIS A 149 -9.59 -18.70 -5.49
N PRO A 150 -8.36 -18.22 -5.29
CA PRO A 150 -8.13 -16.81 -5.05
C PRO A 150 -8.32 -15.98 -6.34
N GLY A 151 -8.71 -14.72 -6.15
CA GLY A 151 -9.03 -13.81 -7.24
C GLY A 151 -9.20 -12.37 -6.77
N LYS A 152 -9.95 -11.57 -7.53
CA LYS A 152 -10.16 -10.14 -7.30
C LYS A 152 -11.59 -9.83 -6.87
N ILE A 153 -11.74 -9.06 -5.80
CA ILE A 153 -13.02 -8.47 -5.40
C ILE A 153 -13.05 -7.00 -5.77
N PHE A 154 -14.16 -6.55 -6.33
CA PHE A 154 -14.40 -5.17 -6.72
C PHE A 154 -15.89 -4.88 -6.83
N ALA A 155 -16.25 -3.59 -6.87
CA ALA A 155 -17.64 -3.17 -7.00
C ALA A 155 -18.08 -3.11 -8.47
N VAL A 156 -19.31 -3.53 -8.72
CA VAL A 156 -20.04 -3.37 -9.97
C VAL A 156 -21.45 -2.91 -9.60
N ASP A 157 -21.86 -1.74 -10.08
CA ASP A 157 -23.17 -1.14 -9.80
C ASP A 157 -23.53 -1.10 -8.30
N GLY A 158 -22.54 -0.76 -7.47
CA GLY A 158 -22.69 -0.67 -6.00
C GLY A 158 -22.67 -1.99 -5.25
N GLN A 159 -22.49 -3.12 -5.93
CA GLN A 159 -22.40 -4.46 -5.31
C GLN A 159 -21.00 -5.06 -5.48
N TYR A 160 -20.50 -5.73 -4.45
CA TYR A 160 -19.23 -6.44 -4.55
C TYR A 160 -19.41 -7.83 -5.18
N ILE A 161 -18.52 -8.16 -6.10
CA ILE A 161 -18.39 -9.49 -6.71
C ILE A 161 -16.95 -9.98 -6.56
N CYS A 162 -16.74 -11.30 -6.68
CA CYS A 162 -15.40 -11.90 -6.73
C CYS A 162 -15.18 -12.60 -8.07
N ASN A 163 -14.19 -12.15 -8.84
CA ASN A 163 -13.75 -12.82 -10.06
C ASN A 163 -12.50 -13.67 -9.80
N TYR A 164 -12.47 -14.90 -10.32
CA TYR A 164 -11.30 -15.79 -10.21
C TYR A 164 -11.07 -16.56 -11.52
N GLY A 165 -9.83 -17.01 -11.75
CA GLY A 165 -9.48 -17.80 -12.93
C GLY A 165 -9.81 -19.28 -12.78
N TYR A 166 -10.52 -19.86 -13.75
CA TYR A 166 -10.76 -21.30 -13.83
C TYR A 166 -10.95 -21.75 -15.29
N GLY A 167 -10.20 -22.79 -15.70
CA GLY A 167 -10.37 -23.40 -17.03
C GLY A 167 -10.21 -22.44 -18.21
N GLY A 168 -9.30 -21.46 -18.11
CA GLY A 168 -9.08 -20.45 -19.16
C GLY A 168 -10.06 -19.26 -19.13
N LYS A 169 -11.03 -19.25 -18.22
CA LYS A 169 -12.05 -18.21 -18.10
C LYS A 169 -11.92 -17.44 -16.78
N GLU A 170 -12.34 -16.19 -16.83
CA GLU A 170 -12.65 -15.43 -15.61
C GLU A 170 -14.07 -15.78 -15.17
N VAL A 171 -14.19 -16.43 -14.02
CA VAL A 171 -15.47 -16.83 -13.43
C VAL A 171 -15.89 -15.79 -12.38
N THR A 172 -17.14 -15.36 -12.44
CA THR A 172 -17.72 -14.41 -11.47
C THR A 172 -18.54 -15.13 -10.41
N SER A 173 -18.18 -14.92 -9.14
CA SER A 173 -19.02 -15.23 -8.00
C SER A 173 -19.72 -13.97 -7.49
N LYS A 174 -21.05 -13.98 -7.48
CA LYS A 174 -21.87 -12.86 -6.99
C LYS A 174 -22.17 -12.93 -5.49
N SER A 175 -21.91 -14.06 -4.84
CA SER A 175 -22.18 -14.26 -3.41
C SER A 175 -21.32 -15.40 -2.85
N GLY A 176 -21.30 -15.56 -1.52
CA GLY A 176 -20.62 -16.68 -0.86
C GLY A 176 -19.09 -16.68 -0.99
N PHE A 177 -18.49 -15.57 -1.42
CA PHE A 177 -17.05 -15.38 -1.48
C PHE A 177 -16.51 -14.74 -0.20
N GLN A 178 -15.19 -14.80 -0.03
CA GLN A 178 -14.50 -14.29 1.14
C GLN A 178 -13.41 -13.30 0.71
N VAL A 179 -13.18 -12.29 1.54
CA VAL A 179 -12.10 -11.32 1.40
C VAL A 179 -11.00 -11.64 2.40
N LEU A 180 -9.75 -11.47 1.99
CA LEU A 180 -8.61 -11.56 2.89
C LEU A 180 -8.47 -10.25 3.66
N VAL A 181 -8.41 -10.33 4.98
CA VAL A 181 -8.21 -9.19 5.88
C VAL A 181 -6.93 -9.36 6.67
N ALA A 182 -6.24 -8.24 6.91
CA ALA A 182 -5.03 -8.18 7.71
C ALA A 182 -5.37 -7.70 9.13
N LYS A 183 -5.83 -8.62 9.97
CA LYS A 183 -6.18 -8.30 11.35
C LYS A 183 -4.90 -8.04 12.13
N SER A 184 -4.73 -6.80 12.60
CA SER A 184 -3.79 -6.55 13.70
C SER A 184 -4.22 -7.38 14.91
N PRO A 185 -3.29 -7.89 15.75
CA PRO A 185 -3.69 -8.66 16.92
C PRO A 185 -4.65 -7.81 17.75
N ALA A 186 -5.76 -8.41 18.19
CA ALA A 186 -6.71 -7.77 19.08
C ALA A 186 -5.93 -7.24 20.31
N GLY A 187 -5.79 -5.92 20.40
CA GLY A 187 -4.94 -5.25 21.39
C GLY A 187 -3.93 -4.26 20.81
N THR A 188 -3.57 -4.35 19.53
CA THR A 188 -2.82 -3.29 18.84
C THR A 188 -3.84 -2.32 18.25
N ARG A 189 -4.46 -1.49 19.10
CA ARG A 189 -5.01 -0.23 18.58
C ARG A 189 -3.86 0.41 17.82
N LYS A 190 -4.04 0.83 16.55
CA LYS A 190 -3.21 1.93 16.00
C LYS A 190 -3.09 2.91 17.16
N LYS A 191 -1.88 3.17 17.66
CA LYS A 191 -1.71 4.05 18.83
C LYS A 191 -2.44 5.33 18.47
N MET A 192 -3.61 5.55 19.08
CA MET A 192 -4.45 6.67 18.70
C MET A 192 -3.64 7.91 19.03
N ILE A 193 -3.46 8.77 18.04
CA ILE A 193 -2.75 10.02 18.24
C ILE A 193 -3.71 10.91 19.03
N THR A 194 -3.48 11.02 20.32
CA THR A 194 -4.27 11.86 21.22
C THR A 194 -3.40 12.98 21.75
N GLY A 195 -4.01 14.15 21.98
CA GLY A 195 -3.33 15.32 22.53
C GLY A 195 -2.96 16.34 21.46
N THR A 196 -2.07 17.26 21.85
CA THR A 196 -1.75 18.45 21.05
C THR A 196 -0.42 18.30 20.33
N TYR A 197 -0.41 18.58 19.03
CA TYR A 197 0.76 18.45 18.16
C TYR A 197 0.94 19.69 17.28
N ARG A 198 2.14 19.85 16.75
CA ARG A 198 2.40 20.70 15.58
C ARG A 198 2.71 19.81 14.39
N ILE A 199 2.23 20.18 13.21
CA ILE A 199 2.39 19.39 11.98
C ILE A 199 3.47 20.07 11.13
N GLN A 200 4.57 19.38 10.87
CA GLN A 200 5.74 19.93 10.16
C GLN A 200 5.88 19.34 8.76
N VAL A 201 6.09 20.19 7.77
CA VAL A 201 6.46 19.80 6.42
C VAL A 201 7.93 19.38 6.40
N LYS A 202 8.19 18.07 6.26
CA LYS A 202 9.54 17.49 6.27
C LYS A 202 10.52 18.16 5.29
N ALA A 203 10.03 18.57 4.12
CA ALA A 203 10.87 19.12 3.05
C ALA A 203 11.52 20.47 3.40
N ASN A 204 10.87 21.31 4.20
CA ASN A 204 11.34 22.67 4.47
C ASN A 204 11.25 23.07 5.96
N GLY A 205 10.83 22.14 6.83
CA GLY A 205 10.70 22.36 8.26
C GLY A 205 9.59 23.32 8.68
N ARG A 206 8.73 23.78 7.75
CA ARG A 206 7.65 24.72 8.05
C ARG A 206 6.49 24.01 8.74
N TYR A 207 5.83 24.68 9.66
CA TYR A 207 4.68 24.14 10.38
C TYR A 207 3.36 24.60 9.73
N TRP A 208 2.32 23.79 9.88
CA TRP A 208 0.96 24.25 9.64
C TRP A 208 0.61 25.37 10.62
N HIS A 209 -0.06 26.39 10.12
CA HIS A 209 -0.59 27.52 10.88
C HIS A 209 -1.98 27.84 10.32
N GLU A 210 -2.94 28.02 11.22
CA GLU A 210 -4.29 28.47 10.88
C GLU A 210 -4.40 29.98 11.11
N ASP A 211 -4.83 30.74 10.10
CA ASP A 211 -4.71 32.21 10.11
C ASP A 211 -5.66 32.95 11.10
N GLY A 212 -6.40 32.24 11.94
CA GLY A 212 -7.18 32.79 13.04
C GLY A 212 -8.16 33.88 12.64
N GLY A 213 -7.84 35.13 13.00
CA GLY A 213 -8.66 36.30 12.67
C GLY A 213 -8.65 36.70 11.18
N GLY A 214 -7.75 36.13 10.38
CA GLY A 214 -7.64 36.36 8.95
C GLY A 214 -8.50 35.42 8.11
N ASP A 215 -7.89 34.74 7.14
CA ASP A 215 -8.62 33.93 6.16
C ASP A 215 -9.06 32.55 6.67
N LYS A 216 -8.60 32.18 7.88
CA LYS A 216 -8.88 30.90 8.56
C LYS A 216 -8.43 29.66 7.80
N LEU A 217 -7.54 29.81 6.82
CA LEU A 217 -6.97 28.70 6.09
C LEU A 217 -5.82 28.09 6.88
N VAL A 218 -5.70 26.76 6.81
CA VAL A 218 -4.50 26.08 7.26
C VAL A 218 -3.46 26.16 6.14
N SER A 219 -2.33 26.80 6.43
CA SER A 219 -1.25 26.95 5.46
C SER A 219 0.11 26.89 6.14
N THR A 220 1.18 27.00 5.35
CA THR A 220 2.53 27.23 5.88
C THR A 220 3.00 28.66 5.64
N ARG A 221 2.12 29.60 5.27
CA ARG A 221 2.51 30.97 4.87
C ARG A 221 3.06 31.75 6.06
N TYR A 222 2.35 31.70 7.17
CA TYR A 222 2.70 32.37 8.42
C TYR A 222 3.33 31.36 9.40
N GLN A 223 4.43 31.71 10.06
CA GLN A 223 5.24 30.78 10.88
C GLN A 223 5.55 31.28 12.32
N PRO A 224 4.61 31.94 13.03
CA PRO A 224 4.80 32.24 14.44
C PRO A 224 4.83 30.93 15.25
N THR A 225 5.36 30.98 16.46
CA THR A 225 5.20 29.88 17.42
C THR A 225 4.09 30.25 18.41
N ASP A 226 2.85 30.12 17.97
CA ASP A 226 1.64 30.44 18.73
C ASP A 226 0.68 29.24 18.78
N ASP A 227 -0.47 29.41 19.44
CA ASP A 227 -1.49 28.36 19.56
C ASP A 227 -2.23 28.07 18.24
N PHE A 228 -2.07 28.91 17.22
CA PHE A 228 -2.58 28.66 15.86
C PHE A 228 -1.70 27.66 15.07
N THR A 229 -0.49 27.37 15.55
CA THR A 229 0.34 26.25 15.05
C THR A 229 0.08 24.91 15.75
N ARG A 230 -0.79 24.88 16.76
CA ARG A 230 -1.04 23.71 17.61
C ARG A 230 -2.42 23.14 17.35
N PHE A 231 -2.48 21.82 17.22
CA PHE A 231 -3.67 21.07 16.87
C PHE A 231 -3.91 19.93 17.84
N THR A 232 -5.10 19.87 18.43
CA THR A 232 -5.54 18.76 19.28
C THR A 232 -6.25 17.71 18.43
N PHE A 233 -5.80 16.46 18.55
CA PHE A 233 -6.36 15.31 17.85
C PHE A 233 -7.33 14.57 18.78
N GLU A 234 -8.60 14.53 18.37
CA GLU A 234 -9.70 13.90 19.08
C GLU A 234 -10.16 12.64 18.31
N PRO A 235 -9.78 11.43 18.74
CA PRO A 235 -10.14 10.19 18.04
C PRO A 235 -11.65 9.95 18.09
N GLN A 236 -12.20 9.39 17.01
CA GLN A 236 -13.60 9.00 16.86
C GLN A 236 -13.73 7.46 16.85
N GLU A 237 -14.94 6.95 17.08
CA GLU A 237 -15.21 5.51 17.13
C GLU A 237 -14.94 4.79 15.80
N ASP A 238 -15.11 5.48 14.68
CA ASP A 238 -14.85 4.99 13.31
C ASP A 238 -13.37 5.02 12.90
N GLY A 239 -12.49 5.47 13.79
CA GLY A 239 -11.04 5.59 13.54
C GLY A 239 -10.62 6.90 12.84
N SER A 240 -11.56 7.79 12.54
CA SER A 240 -11.26 9.16 12.11
C SER A 240 -10.85 10.04 13.30
N TYR A 241 -10.37 11.25 13.01
CA TYR A 241 -10.06 12.28 13.98
C TYR A 241 -10.85 13.54 13.69
N ARG A 242 -11.37 14.16 14.74
CA ARG A 242 -11.68 15.59 14.71
C ARG A 242 -10.42 16.33 15.17
N ILE A 243 -9.97 17.29 14.36
CA ILE A 243 -8.74 18.03 14.63
C ILE A 243 -9.12 19.47 14.95
N LYS A 244 -8.65 19.97 16.09
CA LYS A 244 -9.05 21.27 16.64
C LYS A 244 -7.85 22.19 16.79
N VAL A 245 -7.95 23.44 16.35
CA VAL A 245 -6.94 24.48 16.59
C VAL A 245 -6.98 24.86 18.07
N VAL A 246 -5.81 24.92 18.72
CA VAL A 246 -5.73 25.20 20.16
C VAL A 246 -6.16 26.64 20.49
N ALA A 247 -5.77 27.61 19.66
CA ALA A 247 -5.96 29.04 19.94
C ALA A 247 -7.42 29.45 20.17
N ASP A 248 -8.34 28.95 19.35
CA ASP A 248 -9.75 29.39 19.36
C ASP A 248 -10.74 28.22 19.45
N SER A 249 -10.24 27.01 19.66
CA SER A 249 -11.07 25.82 19.79
C SER A 249 -11.96 25.55 18.55
N ARG A 250 -11.49 25.92 17.37
CA ARG A 250 -12.19 25.66 16.12
C ARG A 250 -11.75 24.33 15.50
N TYR A 251 -12.71 23.58 14.95
CA TYR A 251 -12.41 22.35 14.22
C TYR A 251 -11.97 22.63 12.78
N LEU A 252 -11.03 21.84 12.30
CA LEU A 252 -10.69 21.79 10.88
C LEU A 252 -11.86 21.17 10.11
N HIS A 253 -12.13 21.74 8.94
CA HIS A 253 -13.12 21.26 7.99
C HIS A 253 -12.55 21.39 6.58
N HIS A 254 -12.73 20.35 5.79
CA HIS A 254 -12.45 20.38 4.36
C HIS A 254 -13.73 20.74 3.60
N ASP A 255 -13.76 21.90 2.94
CA ASP A 255 -14.95 22.32 2.19
C ASP A 255 -15.14 21.54 0.87
N GLY A 256 -15.57 20.27 0.98
CA GLY A 256 -15.53 19.34 -0.15
C GLY A 256 -16.48 19.68 -1.31
N LEU A 257 -17.56 20.41 -1.03
CA LEU A 257 -18.51 20.87 -2.05
C LEU A 257 -18.24 22.30 -2.53
N GLY A 258 -17.46 23.09 -1.76
CA GLY A 258 -17.04 24.43 -2.14
C GLY A 258 -15.61 24.44 -2.67
N ASP A 259 -14.73 25.16 -1.97
CA ASP A 259 -13.38 25.45 -2.48
C ASP A 259 -12.33 24.37 -2.21
N LYS A 260 -12.71 23.29 -1.51
CA LYS A 260 -11.85 22.13 -1.21
C LYS A 260 -10.59 22.51 -0.44
N LEU A 261 -10.65 23.60 0.32
CA LEU A 261 -9.57 24.02 1.21
C LEU A 261 -9.82 23.50 2.62
N LEU A 262 -8.72 23.20 3.31
CA LEU A 262 -8.72 22.91 4.73
C LEU A 262 -8.69 24.23 5.51
N SER A 263 -9.74 24.48 6.30
CA SER A 263 -9.91 25.74 7.02
C SER A 263 -10.73 25.54 8.27
N THR A 264 -10.89 26.59 9.07
CA THR A 264 -11.86 26.61 10.17
C THR A 264 -13.11 27.43 9.85
N ARG A 265 -13.31 27.87 8.60
CA ARG A 265 -14.43 28.76 8.22
C ARG A 265 -15.80 28.14 8.49
N TYR A 266 -15.96 26.87 8.12
CA TYR A 266 -17.18 26.09 8.31
C TYR A 266 -16.90 24.96 9.31
N GLN A 267 -17.80 24.71 10.26
CA GLN A 267 -17.62 23.65 11.28
C GLN A 267 -18.91 22.88 11.60
N PRO A 268 -19.73 22.51 10.61
CA PRO A 268 -20.81 21.56 10.87
C PRO A 268 -20.22 20.25 11.44
N ASN A 269 -20.96 19.57 12.30
CA ASN A 269 -20.56 18.23 12.75
C ASN A 269 -20.94 17.20 11.68
N ASP A 270 -20.18 17.20 10.59
CA ASP A 270 -20.34 16.28 9.45
C ASP A 270 -19.04 15.55 9.13
N ASP A 271 -19.07 14.71 8.10
CA ASP A 271 -17.93 13.89 7.71
C ASP A 271 -16.77 14.70 7.11
N TYR A 272 -16.99 15.96 6.71
CA TYR A 272 -15.93 16.87 6.26
C TYR A 272 -15.08 17.41 7.42
N THR A 273 -15.50 17.20 8.67
CA THR A 273 -14.68 17.41 9.89
C THR A 273 -13.97 16.15 10.40
N ARG A 274 -14.11 15.02 9.70
CA ARG A 274 -13.55 13.72 10.09
C ARG A 274 -12.38 13.36 9.18
N LEU A 275 -11.17 13.29 9.75
CA LEU A 275 -9.94 13.07 8.98
C LEU A 275 -9.30 11.74 9.37
N TYR A 276 -8.98 10.92 8.37
CA TYR A 276 -8.17 9.72 8.57
C TYR A 276 -6.69 10.05 8.49
N LEU A 277 -5.88 9.41 9.35
CA LEU A 277 -4.42 9.46 9.29
C LEU A 277 -3.89 8.15 8.73
N GLU A 278 -3.33 8.24 7.52
CA GLU A 278 -2.67 7.14 6.83
C GLU A 278 -1.15 7.18 7.11
N PRO A 279 -0.51 6.01 7.33
CA PRO A 279 0.93 5.91 7.59
C PRO A 279 1.80 6.11 6.35
#